data_AF-A0A2D6EZI8-F1
#
_entry.id   AF-A0A2D6EZI8-F1
#
_cell.length_a   1.000
_cell.length_b   1.000
_cell.length_c   1.000
_cell.angle_alpha   90.00
_cell.angle_beta   90.00
_cell.angle_gamma   90.00
#
_symmetry.space_group_name_H-M   'P 1'
#
loop_
_entity.id
_entity.type
_entity.pdbx_description
1 polymer ?
#
loop_
_entity_poly.entity_id
_entity_poly.type
_entity_poly.pdbx_seq_one_letter_code
_entity_poly.pdbx_strand_id
1 'polypeptide(L)'
;MENKYSEELRRTAVNRVLAKGYSQRSVAESLDIPRRTLRDWLSDSQYQGFESHQYHLKVRINAQSAPSGNPVRVVGIGDAHDAPKLAHKARFKWLGRYVHDLNPDYLIQIGDLLTLDSLCKYDRNDTLAGKIKPSFQDDMDSAHEALEVFDEGLQGWNGDKHVTLGNHEARAESFSNRTPEMAGLLASKIDALLEDHEWTYSPFGMLHFIEGVAFVHVPINRDGKPYRGITAGSRIAKDALHDIVYGHDHLGGLLSMPKIGFNRSVKVLNLGSALPNGYIEPYVGHAMSGWTYGVFEILIDGGCIQSAKHTSMYELERTYGD
;
A
#
# COMPACT_ATOMS: atom_id res chain seq x y z
N MET A 1 -10.72 34.83 27.52
CA MET A 1 -12.08 34.72 26.95
C MET A 1 -12.31 33.25 26.68
N GLU A 2 -13.30 32.63 27.32
CA GLU A 2 -13.65 31.24 27.05
C GLU A 2 -14.00 31.07 25.57
N ASN A 3 -13.37 30.09 24.93
CA ASN A 3 -13.62 29.81 23.52
C ASN A 3 -15.03 29.22 23.39
N LYS A 4 -15.94 29.96 22.74
CA LYS A 4 -17.36 29.59 22.59
C LYS A 4 -17.56 28.27 21.82
N TYR A 5 -16.53 27.78 21.13
CA TYR A 5 -16.56 26.60 20.28
C TYR A 5 -15.46 25.61 20.71
N SER A 6 -15.74 24.31 20.62
CA SER A 6 -14.77 23.27 20.96
C SER A 6 -13.63 23.20 19.93
N GLU A 7 -12.44 22.79 20.37
CA GLU A 7 -11.28 22.63 19.49
C GLU A 7 -11.51 21.54 18.43
N GLU A 8 -12.34 20.53 18.75
CA GLU A 8 -12.74 19.48 17.82
C GLU A 8 -13.64 20.01 16.68
N LEU A 9 -14.56 20.93 16.99
CA LEU A 9 -15.39 21.59 15.99
C LEU A 9 -14.54 22.47 15.07
N ARG A 10 -13.59 23.22 15.65
CA ARG A 10 -12.61 24.02 14.90
C ARG A 10 -11.80 23.16 13.94
N ARG A 11 -11.23 22.05 14.43
CA ARG A 11 -10.44 21.11 13.62
C ARG A 11 -11.25 20.50 12.48
N THR A 12 -12.49 20.10 12.76
CA THR A 12 -13.40 19.53 11.77
C THR A 12 -13.74 20.54 10.68
N ALA A 13 -14.04 21.79 11.04
CA ALA A 13 -14.38 22.84 10.09
C ALA A 13 -13.19 23.21 9.19
N VAL A 14 -11.99 23.33 9.77
CA VAL A 14 -10.75 23.63 9.03
C VAL A 14 -10.36 22.49 8.08
N ASN A 15 -10.41 21.23 8.54
CA ASN A 15 -10.09 20.06 7.72
C ASN A 15 -11.05 19.92 6.52
N ARG A 16 -12.36 20.14 6.71
CA ARG A 16 -13.33 20.11 5.60
C ARG A 16 -12.99 21.14 4.50
N VAL A 17 -12.52 22.33 4.86
CA VAL A 17 -12.16 23.35 3.87
C VAL A 17 -10.78 23.10 3.25
N LEU A 18 -9.76 22.81 4.08
CA LEU A 18 -8.37 22.73 3.62
C LEU A 18 -7.99 21.38 3.02
N ALA A 19 -8.44 20.27 3.62
CA ALA A 19 -8.08 18.93 3.17
C ALA A 19 -9.15 18.29 2.26
N LYS A 20 -10.44 18.51 2.57
CA LYS A 20 -11.55 17.93 1.78
C LYS A 20 -12.11 18.88 0.70
N GLY A 21 -11.59 20.10 0.59
CA GLY A 21 -11.91 21.04 -0.50
C GLY A 21 -13.33 21.62 -0.50
N TYR A 22 -14.09 21.50 0.60
CA TYR A 22 -15.45 22.06 0.68
C TYR A 22 -15.42 23.59 0.70
N SER A 23 -16.44 24.23 0.10
CA SER A 23 -16.56 25.69 0.16
C SER A 23 -16.78 26.18 1.60
N GLN A 24 -16.15 27.29 1.97
CA GLN A 24 -16.34 27.92 3.30
C GLN A 24 -17.82 28.22 3.59
N ARG A 25 -18.63 28.44 2.56
CA ARG A 25 -20.08 28.60 2.67
C ARG A 25 -20.74 27.35 3.23
N SER A 26 -20.55 26.25 2.53
CA SER A 26 -21.19 24.96 2.83
C SER A 26 -20.75 24.46 4.19
N VAL A 27 -19.46 24.59 4.53
CA VAL A 27 -18.95 24.14 5.83
C VAL A 27 -19.55 24.96 6.97
N ALA A 28 -19.59 26.29 6.85
CA ALA A 28 -20.15 27.17 7.87
C ALA A 28 -21.66 26.93 8.09
N GLU A 29 -22.41 26.72 6.99
CA GLU A 29 -23.85 26.38 7.04
C GLU A 29 -24.07 24.98 7.65
N SER A 30 -23.24 23.98 7.31
CA SER A 30 -23.38 22.60 7.82
C SER A 30 -23.03 22.44 9.29
N LEU A 31 -22.21 23.33 9.85
CA LEU A 31 -21.72 23.27 11.24
C LEU A 31 -22.36 24.35 12.12
N ASP A 32 -23.33 25.10 11.60
CA ASP A 32 -24.01 26.22 12.27
C ASP A 32 -23.05 27.23 12.92
N ILE A 33 -21.98 27.58 12.19
CA ILE A 33 -20.98 28.56 12.64
C ILE A 33 -20.98 29.82 11.76
N PRO A 34 -20.74 31.02 12.33
CA PRO A 34 -20.57 32.21 11.52
C PRO A 34 -19.37 32.08 10.57
N ARG A 35 -19.56 32.48 9.30
CA ARG A 35 -18.49 32.42 8.28
C ARG A 35 -17.25 33.24 8.64
N ARG A 36 -17.43 34.31 9.42
CA ARG A 36 -16.31 35.10 9.96
C ARG A 36 -15.46 34.26 10.91
N THR A 37 -16.08 33.50 11.80
CA THR A 37 -15.39 32.60 12.74
C THR A 37 -14.58 31.54 12.00
N LEU A 38 -15.15 30.93 10.95
CA LEU A 38 -14.41 29.97 10.11
C LEU A 38 -13.24 30.63 9.38
N ARG A 39 -13.39 31.85 8.89
CA ARG A 39 -12.31 32.61 8.25
C ARG A 39 -11.17 32.92 9.22
N ASP A 40 -11.50 33.34 10.44
CA ASP A 40 -10.52 33.63 11.48
C ASP A 40 -9.74 32.35 11.85
N TRP A 41 -10.43 31.20 11.97
CA TRP A 41 -9.77 29.90 12.19
C TRP A 41 -8.85 29.47 11.05
N LEU A 42 -9.25 29.69 9.80
CA LEU A 42 -8.41 29.40 8.63
C LEU A 42 -7.17 30.29 8.62
N SER A 43 -7.30 31.57 8.95
CA SER A 43 -6.17 32.51 9.06
C SER A 43 -5.19 32.08 10.16
N ASP A 44 -5.70 31.71 11.33
CA ASP A 44 -4.87 31.20 12.43
C ASP A 44 -4.14 29.90 12.05
N SER A 45 -4.82 28.99 11.34
CA SER A 45 -4.23 27.72 10.91
C SER A 45 -3.14 27.90 9.84
N GLN A 46 -3.24 28.93 9.00
CA GLN A 46 -2.19 29.29 8.04
C GLN A 46 -0.97 29.92 8.71
N TYR A 47 -1.17 30.65 9.82
CA TYR A 47 -0.07 31.24 10.63
C TYR A 47 0.66 30.21 11.50
N GLN A 48 0.03 29.07 11.83
CA GLN A 48 0.71 27.90 12.40
C GLN A 48 1.34 26.98 11.33
N GLY A 49 1.31 27.40 10.06
CA GLY A 49 1.92 26.67 8.95
C GLY A 49 3.44 26.52 9.12
N PHE A 50 3.92 25.30 8.88
CA PHE A 50 5.29 24.79 9.08
C PHE A 50 5.66 24.31 10.50
N GLU A 51 4.75 23.67 11.22
CA GLU A 51 5.18 22.39 11.80
C GLU A 51 5.06 21.34 10.71
N SER A 52 6.22 20.83 10.26
CA SER A 52 6.24 19.57 9.52
C SER A 52 5.35 18.60 10.29
N HIS A 53 4.33 18.04 9.63
CA HIS A 53 3.70 16.86 10.18
C HIS A 53 4.78 15.79 10.18
N GLN A 54 5.59 15.75 11.25
CA GLN A 54 6.25 14.54 11.66
C GLN A 54 5.10 13.59 11.92
N TYR A 55 4.82 12.74 10.94
CA TYR A 55 3.95 11.61 11.09
C TYR A 55 4.34 10.94 12.41
N HIS A 56 3.47 11.07 13.43
CA HIS A 56 3.58 10.26 14.61
C HIS A 56 3.17 8.85 14.18
N LEU A 57 4.12 8.17 13.55
CA LEU A 57 4.05 6.76 13.23
C LEU A 57 3.70 6.04 14.52
N LYS A 58 2.50 5.46 14.58
CA LYS A 58 2.22 4.40 15.55
C LYS A 58 2.92 3.14 15.04
N VAL A 59 4.25 3.11 15.11
CA VAL A 59 4.98 1.87 14.85
C VAL A 59 4.74 0.95 16.04
N ARG A 60 3.95 -0.11 15.85
CA ARG A 60 3.96 -1.25 16.77
C ARG A 60 5.19 -2.09 16.43
N ILE A 61 6.35 -1.73 16.99
CA ILE A 61 7.54 -2.60 16.94
C ILE A 61 7.43 -3.55 18.12
N ASN A 62 6.82 -4.71 17.91
CA ASN A 62 7.12 -5.88 18.73
C ASN A 62 8.08 -6.77 17.94
N ALA A 63 9.35 -6.36 17.89
CA ALA A 63 10.45 -7.19 17.38
C ALA A 63 10.84 -8.33 18.35
N GLN A 64 9.91 -8.75 19.22
CA GLN A 64 10.11 -9.90 20.08
C GLN A 64 9.69 -11.15 19.32
N SER A 65 10.50 -12.21 19.44
CA SER A 65 10.11 -13.57 19.09
C SER A 65 8.71 -13.82 19.63
N ALA A 66 7.71 -13.88 18.75
CA ALA A 66 6.33 -14.13 19.14
C ALA A 66 6.29 -15.47 19.90
N PRO A 67 5.53 -15.59 21.00
CA PRO A 67 5.38 -16.86 21.69
C PRO A 67 4.90 -17.93 20.70
N SER A 68 5.58 -19.06 20.62
CA SER A 68 5.15 -20.18 19.78
C SER A 68 3.87 -20.82 20.33
N GLY A 69 2.98 -21.27 19.46
CA GLY A 69 1.77 -22.03 19.83
C GLY A 69 0.45 -21.32 19.54
N ASN A 70 0.49 -20.10 19.00
CA ASN A 70 -0.69 -19.38 18.49
C ASN A 70 -0.44 -19.00 17.02
N PRO A 71 -0.55 -19.94 16.08
CA PRO A 71 -0.31 -19.66 14.69
C PRO A 71 -1.34 -18.67 14.12
N VAL A 72 -0.89 -17.73 13.30
CA VAL A 72 -1.76 -16.81 12.55
C VAL A 72 -1.66 -17.07 11.05
N ARG A 73 -2.77 -16.90 10.33
CA ARG A 73 -2.85 -16.97 8.87
C ARG A 73 -2.87 -15.58 8.28
N VAL A 74 -2.00 -15.36 7.30
CA VAL A 74 -1.92 -14.11 6.54
C VAL A 74 -2.15 -14.41 5.07
N VAL A 75 -3.01 -13.65 4.41
CA VAL A 75 -3.04 -13.62 2.94
C VAL A 75 -2.15 -12.48 2.47
N GLY A 76 -1.13 -12.81 1.70
CA GLY A 76 -0.27 -11.85 1.01
C GLY A 76 -0.66 -11.69 -0.46
N ILE A 77 -0.99 -10.47 -0.87
CA ILE A 77 -1.23 -10.08 -2.26
C ILE A 77 0.03 -9.36 -2.78
N GLY A 78 0.56 -9.86 -3.90
CA GLY A 78 1.70 -9.27 -4.60
C GLY A 78 1.38 -7.92 -5.26
N ASP A 79 2.34 -7.38 -6.01
CA ASP A 79 2.22 -6.10 -6.72
C ASP A 79 1.00 -6.13 -7.69
N ALA A 80 -0.08 -5.42 -7.36
CA ALA A 80 -1.37 -5.56 -8.05
C ALA A 80 -1.51 -4.62 -9.26
N HIS A 81 -0.76 -3.52 -9.24
CA HIS A 81 -0.59 -2.58 -10.35
C HIS A 81 -1.92 -2.18 -11.01
N ASP A 82 -2.89 -1.71 -10.24
CA ASP A 82 -4.08 -1.13 -10.85
C ASP A 82 -3.72 0.07 -11.72
N ALA A 83 -4.38 0.17 -12.87
CA ALA A 83 -4.20 1.24 -13.83
C ALA A 83 -5.43 1.36 -14.73
N PRO A 84 -5.71 2.55 -15.29
CA PRO A 84 -6.83 2.75 -16.23
C PRO A 84 -6.76 1.83 -17.46
N LYS A 85 -5.54 1.51 -17.91
CA LYS A 85 -5.31 0.59 -19.05
C LYS A 85 -5.76 -0.85 -18.78
N LEU A 86 -5.83 -1.25 -17.51
CA LEU A 86 -6.38 -2.52 -17.06
C LEU A 86 -7.85 -2.31 -16.69
N ALA A 87 -8.68 -2.05 -17.70
CA ALA A 87 -10.08 -1.66 -17.52
C ALA A 87 -10.92 -2.71 -16.78
N HIS A 88 -10.60 -4.01 -16.94
CA HIS A 88 -11.34 -5.07 -16.26
C HIS A 88 -10.81 -5.29 -14.83
N LYS A 89 -11.64 -4.97 -13.83
CA LYS A 89 -11.31 -5.09 -12.40
C LYS A 89 -11.67 -6.45 -11.78
N ALA A 90 -12.17 -7.41 -12.57
CA ALA A 90 -12.64 -8.71 -12.07
C ALA A 90 -11.63 -9.44 -11.17
N ARG A 91 -10.33 -9.29 -11.43
CA ARG A 91 -9.26 -9.87 -10.60
C ARG A 91 -9.33 -9.43 -9.14
N PHE A 92 -9.69 -8.17 -8.87
CA PHE A 92 -9.87 -7.67 -7.51
C PHE A 92 -11.05 -8.35 -6.81
N LYS A 93 -12.13 -8.65 -7.54
CA LYS A 93 -13.26 -9.42 -7.02
C LYS A 93 -12.84 -10.84 -6.62
N TRP A 94 -12.04 -11.48 -7.46
CA TRP A 94 -11.52 -12.83 -7.19
C TRP A 94 -10.62 -12.85 -5.97
N LEU A 95 -9.75 -11.84 -5.83
CA LEU A 95 -8.90 -11.68 -4.67
C LEU A 95 -9.74 -11.48 -3.39
N GLY A 96 -10.77 -10.62 -3.44
CA GLY A 96 -11.69 -10.42 -2.33
C GLY A 96 -12.44 -11.71 -1.94
N ARG A 97 -13.00 -12.43 -2.93
CA ARG A 97 -13.68 -13.72 -2.70
C ARG A 97 -12.74 -14.77 -2.09
N TYR A 98 -11.51 -14.83 -2.57
CA TYR A 98 -10.48 -15.72 -2.01
C TYR A 98 -10.18 -15.42 -0.55
N VAL A 99 -10.03 -14.13 -0.19
CA VAL A 99 -9.82 -13.71 1.20
C VAL A 99 -11.02 -14.07 2.08
N HIS A 100 -12.24 -13.80 1.60
CA HIS A 100 -13.46 -14.16 2.31
C HIS A 100 -13.53 -15.67 2.61
N ASP A 101 -13.29 -16.51 1.60
CA ASP A 101 -13.38 -17.96 1.74
C ASP A 101 -12.31 -18.53 2.69
N LEU A 102 -11.09 -17.99 2.63
CA LEU A 102 -9.98 -18.44 3.47
C LEU A 102 -10.10 -17.92 4.91
N ASN A 103 -10.77 -16.78 5.10
CA ASN A 103 -10.95 -16.08 6.37
C ASN A 103 -9.64 -16.02 7.19
N PRO A 104 -8.60 -15.32 6.67
CA PRO A 104 -7.33 -15.17 7.38
C PRO A 104 -7.46 -14.23 8.57
N ASP A 105 -6.46 -14.21 9.44
CA ASP A 105 -6.37 -13.24 10.53
C ASP A 105 -5.94 -11.85 10.00
N TYR A 106 -5.06 -11.85 8.99
CA TYR A 106 -4.52 -10.64 8.37
C TYR A 106 -4.55 -10.72 6.83
N LEU A 107 -4.79 -9.58 6.21
CA LEU A 107 -4.65 -9.37 4.76
C LEU A 107 -3.60 -8.29 4.49
N ILE A 108 -2.55 -8.65 3.74
CA ILE A 108 -1.45 -7.76 3.40
C ILE A 108 -1.33 -7.60 1.89
N GLN A 109 -1.38 -6.36 1.41
CA GLN A 109 -0.95 -6.01 0.06
C GLN A 109 0.48 -5.43 0.15
N ILE A 110 1.41 -5.98 -0.64
CA ILE A 110 2.85 -5.71 -0.48
C ILE A 110 3.36 -4.50 -1.28
N GLY A 111 2.55 -3.46 -1.42
CA GLY A 111 2.85 -2.25 -2.18
C GLY A 111 2.66 -2.38 -3.67
N ASP A 112 2.82 -1.27 -4.38
CA ASP A 112 2.50 -1.17 -5.82
C ASP A 112 1.09 -1.71 -6.12
N LEU A 113 0.14 -1.34 -5.24
CA LEU A 113 -1.28 -1.55 -5.43
C LEU A 113 -1.75 -0.77 -6.67
N LEU A 114 -1.22 0.44 -6.84
CA LEU A 114 -1.53 1.35 -7.93
C LEU A 114 -0.28 1.56 -8.81
N THR A 115 -0.47 1.59 -10.12
CA THR A 115 0.63 1.87 -11.06
C THR A 115 0.99 3.35 -11.10
N LEU A 116 0.01 4.24 -10.96
CA LEU A 116 0.21 5.70 -10.99
C LEU A 116 1.06 6.13 -12.20
N ASP A 117 0.61 5.75 -13.40
CA ASP A 117 1.29 6.05 -14.66
C ASP A 117 1.33 7.57 -14.93
N SER A 118 0.33 8.31 -14.44
CA SER A 118 0.30 9.78 -14.48
C SER A 118 1.54 10.41 -13.82
N LEU A 119 2.10 9.77 -12.79
CA LEU A 119 3.25 10.25 -12.02
C LEU A 119 4.57 9.60 -12.43
N CYS A 120 4.57 8.73 -13.45
CA CYS A 120 5.76 8.06 -13.94
C CYS A 120 6.82 9.08 -14.42
N LYS A 121 8.00 9.09 -13.81
CA LYS A 121 9.09 10.01 -14.20
C LYS A 121 9.87 9.57 -15.43
N TYR A 122 9.78 8.29 -15.82
CA TYR A 122 10.55 7.72 -16.91
C TYR A 122 9.97 8.13 -18.27
N ASP A 123 8.64 8.22 -18.36
CA ASP A 123 7.94 8.74 -19.52
C ASP A 123 7.86 10.27 -19.43
N ARG A 124 8.88 10.97 -19.93
CA ARG A 124 8.90 12.43 -19.83
C ARG A 124 7.76 13.07 -20.64
N ASN A 125 7.15 14.15 -20.12
CA ASN A 125 5.98 14.80 -20.72
C ASN A 125 6.24 15.40 -22.12
N ASP A 126 7.51 15.59 -22.51
CA ASP A 126 7.93 16.01 -23.84
C ASP A 126 7.94 14.87 -24.88
N THR A 127 7.81 13.62 -24.44
CA THR A 127 7.73 12.43 -25.30
C THR A 127 6.29 12.10 -25.70
N LEU A 128 6.12 11.29 -26.76
CA LEU A 128 4.79 10.78 -27.12
C LEU A 128 4.16 9.97 -25.99
N ALA A 129 4.95 9.09 -25.35
CA ALA A 129 4.53 8.30 -24.19
C ALA A 129 4.05 9.20 -23.04
N GLY A 130 4.75 10.31 -22.77
CA GLY A 130 4.33 11.28 -21.77
C GLY A 130 3.03 12.01 -22.08
N LYS A 131 2.74 12.26 -23.36
CA LYS A 131 1.51 12.96 -23.81
C LYS A 131 0.26 12.09 -23.76
N ILE A 132 0.40 10.78 -23.81
CA ILE A 132 -0.71 9.81 -23.77
C ILE A 132 -0.96 9.22 -22.38
N LYS A 133 -0.22 9.70 -21.36
CA LYS A 133 -0.44 9.25 -19.99
C LYS A 133 -1.86 9.56 -19.52
N PRO A 134 -2.41 8.73 -18.63
CA PRO A 134 -3.59 9.12 -17.88
C PRO A 134 -3.30 10.36 -17.03
N SER A 135 -4.35 11.10 -16.70
CA SER A 135 -4.27 12.09 -15.63
C SER A 135 -4.21 11.38 -14.27
N PHE A 136 -3.79 12.11 -13.23
CA PHE A 136 -3.82 11.56 -11.87
C PHE A 136 -5.24 11.23 -11.42
N GLN A 137 -6.25 11.98 -11.89
CA GLN A 137 -7.64 11.68 -11.56
C GLN A 137 -8.09 10.36 -12.20
N ASP A 138 -7.67 10.07 -13.44
CA ASP A 138 -7.98 8.78 -14.08
C ASP A 138 -7.37 7.60 -13.31
N ASP A 139 -6.13 7.74 -12.83
CA ASP A 139 -5.49 6.74 -11.97
C ASP A 139 -6.28 6.52 -10.67
N MET A 140 -6.78 7.60 -10.03
CA MET A 140 -7.58 7.50 -8.81
C MET A 140 -8.98 6.92 -9.05
N ASP A 141 -9.64 7.27 -10.14
CA ASP A 141 -10.96 6.73 -10.50
C ASP A 141 -10.87 5.22 -10.74
N SER A 142 -9.81 4.79 -11.45
CA SER A 142 -9.48 3.37 -11.65
C SER A 142 -9.24 2.64 -10.31
N ALA A 143 -8.53 3.31 -9.38
CA ALA A 143 -8.22 2.75 -8.07
C ALA A 143 -9.48 2.58 -7.19
N HIS A 144 -10.38 3.56 -7.20
CA HIS A 144 -11.68 3.45 -6.52
C HIS A 144 -12.48 2.26 -7.05
N GLU A 145 -12.61 2.13 -8.37
CA GLU A 145 -13.32 1.00 -8.98
C GLU A 145 -12.69 -0.34 -8.57
N ALA A 146 -11.36 -0.43 -8.59
CA ALA A 146 -10.64 -1.64 -8.18
C ALA A 146 -10.91 -2.03 -6.72
N LEU A 147 -10.88 -1.07 -5.79
CA LEU A 147 -11.11 -1.34 -4.38
C LEU A 147 -12.59 -1.56 -4.04
N GLU A 148 -13.52 -0.89 -4.73
CA GLU A 148 -14.96 -1.19 -4.62
C GLU A 148 -15.24 -2.65 -5.02
N VAL A 149 -14.69 -3.08 -6.17
CA VAL A 149 -14.83 -4.45 -6.66
C VAL A 149 -14.11 -5.46 -5.74
N PHE A 150 -13.01 -5.07 -5.11
CA PHE A 150 -12.34 -5.86 -4.09
C PHE A 150 -13.23 -6.07 -2.86
N ASP A 151 -13.78 -4.99 -2.32
CA ASP A 151 -14.63 -5.02 -1.13
C ASP A 151 -15.97 -5.75 -1.37
N GLU A 152 -16.54 -5.65 -2.57
CA GLU A 152 -17.64 -6.53 -2.99
C GLU A 152 -17.26 -8.01 -2.86
N GLY A 153 -16.04 -8.36 -3.26
CA GLY A 153 -15.50 -9.71 -3.16
C GLY A 153 -15.31 -10.17 -1.71
N LEU A 154 -14.94 -9.25 -0.81
CA LEU A 154 -14.76 -9.55 0.62
C LEU A 154 -16.06 -9.93 1.33
N GLN A 155 -17.23 -9.56 0.79
CA GLN A 155 -18.54 -9.88 1.35
C GLN A 155 -18.68 -9.53 2.85
N GLY A 156 -18.06 -8.42 3.27
CA GLY A 156 -18.11 -7.96 4.66
C GLY A 156 -17.12 -8.65 5.61
N TRP A 157 -16.10 -9.35 5.08
CA TRP A 157 -14.96 -9.80 5.87
C TRP A 157 -14.31 -8.62 6.62
N ASN A 158 -14.07 -8.80 7.92
CA ASN A 158 -13.75 -7.74 8.88
C ASN A 158 -12.38 -7.93 9.57
N GLY A 159 -11.48 -8.68 8.95
CA GLY A 159 -10.11 -8.83 9.47
C GLY A 159 -9.22 -7.63 9.14
N ASP A 160 -7.99 -7.66 9.67
CA ASP A 160 -7.07 -6.53 9.58
C ASP A 160 -6.46 -6.42 8.18
N LYS A 161 -6.71 -5.29 7.50
CA LYS A 161 -6.18 -4.93 6.17
C LYS A 161 -4.98 -3.99 6.31
N HIS A 162 -3.84 -4.34 5.68
CA HIS A 162 -2.67 -3.48 5.64
C HIS A 162 -1.98 -3.45 4.28
N VAL A 163 -1.55 -2.27 3.84
CA VAL A 163 -0.69 -2.10 2.66
C VAL A 163 0.68 -1.54 3.02
N THR A 164 1.75 -2.19 2.56
CA THR A 164 3.10 -1.61 2.68
C THR A 164 3.37 -0.80 1.42
N LEU A 165 3.26 0.53 1.47
CA LEU A 165 3.32 1.37 0.26
C LEU A 165 4.56 1.06 -0.59
N GLY A 166 4.36 0.96 -1.90
CA GLY A 166 5.40 0.64 -2.86
C GLY A 166 6.07 1.86 -3.45
N ASN A 167 7.00 1.63 -4.38
CA ASN A 167 7.68 2.74 -5.02
C ASN A 167 6.79 3.46 -6.04
N HIS A 168 5.67 2.86 -6.44
CA HIS A 168 4.66 3.53 -7.27
C HIS A 168 3.88 4.54 -6.43
N GLU A 169 3.36 4.18 -5.26
CA GLU A 169 2.69 5.12 -4.36
C GLU A 169 3.64 6.24 -3.91
N ALA A 170 4.92 5.93 -3.66
CA ALA A 170 5.95 6.93 -3.34
C ALA A 170 6.23 7.95 -4.47
N ARG A 171 5.71 7.73 -5.69
CA ARG A 171 5.76 8.73 -6.78
C ARG A 171 4.98 9.99 -6.41
N ALA A 172 3.91 9.90 -5.63
CA ALA A 172 3.11 11.05 -5.22
C ALA A 172 3.93 12.04 -4.37
N GLU A 173 4.66 11.54 -3.38
CA GLU A 173 5.59 12.34 -2.58
C GLU A 173 6.76 12.88 -3.43
N SER A 174 7.34 12.02 -4.28
CA SER A 174 8.45 12.40 -5.15
C SER A 174 8.04 13.48 -6.19
N PHE A 175 6.79 13.46 -6.65
CA PHE A 175 6.22 14.49 -7.51
C PHE A 175 6.01 15.78 -6.74
N SER A 176 5.36 15.70 -5.58
CA SER A 176 5.13 16.81 -4.66
C SER A 176 6.43 17.56 -4.31
N ASN A 177 7.52 16.84 -4.07
CA ASN A 177 8.83 17.43 -3.77
C ASN A 177 9.43 18.23 -4.95
N ARG A 178 9.03 17.93 -6.19
CA ARG A 178 9.47 18.65 -7.40
C ARG A 178 8.49 19.76 -7.80
N THR A 179 7.30 19.77 -7.23
CA THR A 179 6.23 20.74 -7.48
C THR A 179 5.63 21.15 -6.14
N PRO A 180 6.30 22.03 -5.38
CA PRO A 180 5.93 22.38 -4.01
C PRO A 180 4.49 22.89 -3.86
N GLU A 181 3.92 23.47 -4.91
CA GLU A 181 2.52 23.92 -4.95
C GLU A 181 1.52 22.77 -4.80
N MET A 182 1.95 21.54 -5.08
CA MET A 182 1.16 20.31 -4.97
C MET A 182 1.50 19.50 -3.71
N ALA A 183 2.31 20.07 -2.80
CA ALA A 183 2.77 19.38 -1.60
C ALA A 183 1.61 18.81 -0.76
N GLY A 184 1.67 17.50 -0.49
CA GLY A 184 0.68 16.79 0.32
C GLY A 184 -0.64 16.50 -0.38
N LEU A 185 -0.97 17.12 -1.51
CA LEU A 185 -2.28 16.95 -2.16
C LEU A 185 -2.42 15.59 -2.85
N LEU A 186 -1.37 15.11 -3.53
CA LEU A 186 -1.42 13.82 -4.22
C LEU A 186 -1.35 12.65 -3.24
N ALA A 187 -0.47 12.73 -2.24
CA ALA A 187 -0.32 11.70 -1.22
C ALA A 187 -1.61 11.57 -0.38
N SER A 188 -2.21 12.69 0.04
CA SER A 188 -3.46 12.67 0.80
C SER A 188 -4.65 12.05 0.05
N LYS A 189 -4.67 12.09 -1.28
CA LYS A 189 -5.69 11.38 -2.09
C LYS A 189 -5.51 9.87 -2.02
N ILE A 190 -4.27 9.39 -1.99
CA ILE A 190 -3.98 7.96 -1.81
C ILE A 190 -4.31 7.54 -0.37
N ASP A 191 -3.95 8.36 0.61
CA ASP A 191 -4.29 8.11 2.03
C ASP A 191 -5.81 8.01 2.23
N ALA A 192 -6.57 8.95 1.65
CA ALA A 192 -8.03 8.96 1.73
C ALA A 192 -8.66 7.73 1.06
N LEU A 193 -8.16 7.33 -0.11
CA LEU A 193 -8.60 6.10 -0.79
C LEU A 193 -8.41 4.89 0.14
N LEU A 194 -7.25 4.75 0.76
CA LEU A 194 -6.98 3.62 1.66
C LEU A 194 -7.87 3.67 2.91
N GLU A 195 -8.06 4.85 3.50
CA GLU A 195 -8.93 5.05 4.67
C GLU A 195 -10.40 4.74 4.36
N ASP A 196 -10.92 5.19 3.21
CA ASP A 196 -12.30 4.95 2.77
C ASP A 196 -12.59 3.45 2.59
N HIS A 197 -11.57 2.66 2.26
CA HIS A 197 -11.62 1.20 2.12
C HIS A 197 -11.04 0.45 3.35
N GLU A 198 -10.91 1.12 4.50
CA GLU A 198 -10.47 0.53 5.78
C GLU A 198 -9.09 -0.15 5.74
N TRP A 199 -8.19 0.29 4.85
CA TRP A 199 -6.81 -0.15 4.81
C TRP A 199 -5.93 0.70 5.73
N THR A 200 -5.18 0.05 6.60
CA THR A 200 -4.03 0.68 7.25
C THR A 200 -2.81 0.60 6.33
N TYR A 201 -1.80 1.45 6.56
CA TYR A 201 -0.61 1.42 5.70
C TYR A 201 0.70 1.74 6.42
N SER A 202 1.80 1.28 5.82
CA SER A 202 3.18 1.63 6.22
C SER A 202 3.88 2.36 5.07
N PRO A 203 4.69 3.40 5.33
CA PRO A 203 5.41 4.12 4.28
C PRO A 203 6.39 3.24 3.49
N PHE A 204 6.73 3.67 2.29
CA PHE A 204 7.66 2.96 1.42
C PHE A 204 9.03 2.72 2.08
N GLY A 205 9.46 1.46 2.08
CA GLY A 205 10.72 1.02 2.68
C GLY A 205 10.67 0.80 4.20
N MET A 206 9.52 1.03 4.85
CA MET A 206 9.34 0.77 6.28
C MET A 206 8.80 -0.63 6.52
N LEU A 207 9.37 -1.33 7.51
CA LEU A 207 8.93 -2.67 7.91
C LEU A 207 7.64 -2.61 8.75
N HIS A 208 6.65 -3.40 8.36
CA HIS A 208 5.46 -3.72 9.15
C HIS A 208 5.61 -5.12 9.76
N PHE A 209 5.40 -5.28 11.07
CA PHE A 209 5.60 -6.58 11.73
C PHE A 209 4.27 -7.23 12.09
N ILE A 210 4.14 -8.52 11.78
CA ILE A 210 3.05 -9.40 12.21
C ILE A 210 3.68 -10.64 12.83
N GLU A 211 3.40 -10.86 14.12
CA GLU A 211 3.89 -12.02 14.88
C GLU A 211 5.39 -12.31 14.66
N GLY A 212 6.22 -11.26 14.64
CA GLY A 212 7.68 -11.34 14.49
C GLY A 212 8.23 -11.49 13.07
N VAL A 213 7.36 -11.59 12.05
CA VAL A 213 7.72 -11.57 10.63
C VAL A 213 7.53 -10.17 10.06
N ALA A 214 8.49 -9.71 9.26
CA ALA A 214 8.44 -8.38 8.66
C ALA A 214 7.85 -8.40 7.24
N PHE A 215 6.98 -7.44 6.94
CA PHE A 215 6.37 -7.19 5.64
C PHE A 215 6.81 -5.81 5.16
N VAL A 216 7.24 -5.72 3.90
CA VAL A 216 7.64 -4.47 3.25
C VAL A 216 7.61 -4.65 1.74
N HIS A 217 7.23 -3.63 0.97
CA HIS A 217 7.27 -3.73 -0.49
C HIS A 217 8.65 -4.15 -1.00
N VAL A 218 9.69 -3.47 -0.52
CA VAL A 218 11.08 -3.88 -0.75
C VAL A 218 11.98 -3.35 0.38
N PRO A 219 12.87 -4.18 0.95
CA PRO A 219 13.85 -3.69 1.90
C PRO A 219 14.81 -2.69 1.25
N ILE A 220 15.24 -1.68 2.01
CA ILE A 220 16.23 -0.69 1.57
C ILE A 220 17.60 -1.07 2.14
N ASN A 221 18.60 -1.17 1.28
CA ASN A 221 19.97 -1.52 1.67
C ASN A 221 20.70 -0.34 2.32
N ARG A 222 21.91 -0.60 2.84
CA ARG A 222 22.76 0.40 3.49
C ARG A 222 23.03 1.66 2.64
N ASP A 223 23.04 1.54 1.32
CA ASP A 223 23.28 2.64 0.38
C ASP A 223 22.00 3.43 0.05
N GLY A 224 20.89 3.15 0.74
CA GLY A 224 19.60 3.79 0.49
C GLY A 224 18.91 3.30 -0.79
N LYS A 225 19.27 2.11 -1.29
CA LYS A 225 18.72 1.53 -2.53
C LYS A 225 17.90 0.28 -2.25
N PRO A 226 16.77 0.08 -2.93
CA PRO A 226 16.04 -1.18 -2.88
C PRO A 226 16.91 -2.37 -3.30
N TYR A 227 16.76 -3.51 -2.62
CA TYR A 227 17.30 -4.78 -3.13
C TYR A 227 16.59 -5.13 -4.45
N ARG A 228 17.36 -5.45 -5.50
CA ARG A 228 16.84 -5.71 -6.86
C ARG A 228 17.63 -6.79 -7.58
N GLY A 229 16.99 -7.39 -8.59
CA GLY A 229 17.58 -8.40 -9.47
C GLY A 229 17.54 -9.81 -8.89
N ILE A 230 17.95 -10.80 -9.68
CA ILE A 230 17.72 -12.24 -9.41
C ILE A 230 18.22 -12.75 -8.04
N THR A 231 19.24 -12.12 -7.47
CA THR A 231 19.80 -12.48 -6.15
C THR A 231 19.31 -11.61 -5.01
N ALA A 232 18.24 -10.83 -5.20
CA ALA A 232 17.67 -9.96 -4.17
C ALA A 232 17.31 -10.76 -2.91
N GLY A 233 16.55 -11.85 -3.05
CA GLY A 233 16.16 -12.71 -1.94
C GLY A 233 17.34 -13.21 -1.10
N SER A 234 18.42 -13.68 -1.72
CA SER A 234 19.62 -14.14 -0.99
C SER A 234 20.36 -13.01 -0.27
N ARG A 235 20.39 -11.82 -0.87
CA ARG A 235 21.01 -10.64 -0.24
C ARG A 235 20.18 -10.13 0.93
N ILE A 236 18.86 -10.05 0.77
CA ILE A 236 17.92 -9.74 1.86
C ILE A 236 18.10 -10.76 2.99
N ALA A 237 18.06 -12.05 2.68
CA ALA A 237 18.20 -13.11 3.67
C ALA A 237 19.53 -13.02 4.42
N LYS A 238 20.60 -12.51 3.79
CA LYS A 238 21.93 -12.38 4.41
C LYS A 238 21.92 -11.32 5.50
N ASP A 239 21.32 -10.19 5.19
CA ASP A 239 21.34 -9.00 6.04
C ASP A 239 20.19 -9.01 7.09
N ALA A 240 19.12 -9.77 6.83
CA ALA A 240 17.98 -9.88 7.71
C ALA A 240 18.24 -10.69 8.99
N LEU A 241 17.54 -10.28 10.06
CA LEU A 241 17.50 -10.93 11.38
C LEU A 241 16.17 -11.66 11.64
N HIS A 242 15.13 -11.33 10.88
CA HIS A 242 13.78 -11.88 10.97
C HIS A 242 13.37 -12.44 9.61
N ASP A 243 12.37 -13.29 9.57
CA ASP A 243 11.74 -13.67 8.31
C ASP A 243 11.11 -12.43 7.65
N ILE A 244 11.22 -12.32 6.32
CA ILE A 244 10.76 -11.15 5.56
C ILE A 244 9.85 -11.60 4.41
N VAL A 245 8.73 -10.90 4.26
CA VAL A 245 7.84 -10.97 3.10
C VAL A 245 7.98 -9.68 2.30
N TYR A 246 8.20 -9.78 0.99
CA TYR A 246 8.37 -8.62 0.09
C TYR A 246 7.82 -8.85 -1.32
N GLY A 247 7.88 -7.82 -2.18
CA GLY A 247 7.40 -7.84 -3.57
C GLY A 247 8.41 -7.22 -4.55
N HIS A 248 7.97 -6.23 -5.33
CA HIS A 248 8.78 -5.29 -6.12
C HIS A 248 9.39 -5.78 -7.45
N ASP A 249 9.91 -7.01 -7.51
CA ASP A 249 10.51 -7.55 -8.75
C ASP A 249 9.57 -8.51 -9.49
N HIS A 250 8.34 -8.69 -8.98
CA HIS A 250 7.28 -9.58 -9.47
C HIS A 250 7.67 -11.06 -9.55
N LEU A 251 8.80 -11.47 -8.96
CA LEU A 251 9.19 -12.88 -8.87
C LEU A 251 8.54 -13.50 -7.64
N GLY A 252 8.14 -14.76 -7.71
CA GLY A 252 7.58 -15.49 -6.58
C GLY A 252 8.53 -16.53 -6.06
N GLY A 253 8.59 -16.71 -4.73
CA GLY A 253 9.32 -17.82 -4.15
C GLY A 253 9.70 -17.63 -2.69
N LEU A 254 9.83 -18.77 -2.00
CA LEU A 254 10.32 -18.84 -0.63
C LEU A 254 11.78 -19.31 -0.61
N LEU A 255 12.67 -18.46 -0.13
CA LEU A 255 14.06 -18.83 0.15
C LEU A 255 14.21 -19.06 1.66
N SER A 256 14.83 -20.17 2.05
CA SER A 256 15.31 -20.37 3.42
C SER A 256 16.83 -20.35 3.44
N MET A 257 17.42 -19.49 4.28
CA MET A 257 18.86 -19.40 4.42
C MET A 257 19.29 -19.74 5.84
N PRO A 258 20.13 -20.78 6.03
CA PRO A 258 20.68 -21.13 7.33
C PRO A 258 21.45 -19.97 7.96
N LYS A 259 21.34 -19.83 9.28
CA LYS A 259 22.09 -18.87 10.10
C LYS A 259 22.89 -19.63 11.16
N ILE A 260 23.92 -18.98 11.71
CA ILE A 260 24.74 -19.57 12.77
C ILE A 260 23.86 -19.92 13.97
N GLY A 261 23.89 -21.19 14.39
CA GLY A 261 23.13 -21.74 15.51
C GLY A 261 22.39 -23.04 15.15
N PHE A 262 22.00 -23.81 16.17
CA PHE A 262 21.25 -25.05 15.96
C PHE A 262 19.85 -24.74 15.43
N ASN A 263 19.51 -25.33 14.27
CA ASN A 263 18.21 -25.19 13.60
C ASN A 263 17.73 -23.74 13.42
N ARG A 264 18.65 -22.82 13.06
CA ARG A 264 18.31 -21.42 12.79
C ARG A 264 18.37 -21.13 11.29
N SER A 265 17.36 -20.44 10.79
CA SER A 265 17.30 -19.94 9.43
C SER A 265 16.51 -18.64 9.39
N VAL A 266 16.75 -17.84 8.35
CA VAL A 266 15.87 -16.74 7.96
C VAL A 266 15.20 -17.11 6.65
N LYS A 267 13.88 -16.94 6.59
CA LYS A 267 13.09 -17.13 5.38
C LYS A 267 12.74 -15.80 4.76
N VAL A 268 12.87 -15.74 3.44
CA VAL A 268 12.50 -14.58 2.65
C VAL A 268 11.50 -15.05 1.60
N LEU A 269 10.29 -14.53 1.68
CA LEU A 269 9.20 -14.81 0.76
C LEU A 269 9.00 -13.60 -0.16
N ASN A 270 9.06 -13.83 -1.47
CA ASN A 270 8.59 -12.85 -2.44
C ASN A 270 7.20 -13.24 -2.94
N LEU A 271 6.25 -12.30 -2.89
CA LEU A 271 4.86 -12.52 -3.26
C LEU A 271 4.61 -12.42 -4.77
N GLY A 272 5.58 -11.96 -5.55
CA GLY A 272 5.39 -11.71 -6.97
C GLY A 272 4.35 -10.61 -7.24
N SER A 273 3.50 -10.82 -8.22
CA SER A 273 2.47 -9.85 -8.66
C SER A 273 1.06 -10.43 -8.60
N ALA A 274 0.06 -9.58 -8.46
CA ALA A 274 -1.35 -9.92 -8.61
C ALA A 274 -1.93 -9.36 -9.93
N LEU A 275 -1.07 -9.17 -10.92
CA LEU A 275 -1.44 -8.81 -12.29
C LEU A 275 -2.19 -9.96 -12.99
N PRO A 276 -2.97 -9.68 -14.05
CA PRO A 276 -3.61 -10.73 -14.83
C PRO A 276 -2.59 -11.79 -15.30
N ASN A 277 -3.01 -13.06 -15.30
CA ASN A 277 -2.09 -14.15 -15.61
C ASN A 277 -1.44 -13.98 -17.00
N GLY A 278 -0.10 -13.89 -17.03
CA GLY A 278 0.67 -13.70 -18.26
C GLY A 278 0.73 -12.26 -18.78
N TYR A 279 0.09 -11.30 -18.10
CA TYR A 279 0.21 -9.89 -18.45
C TYR A 279 1.55 -9.32 -18.00
N ILE A 280 2.28 -8.74 -18.94
CA ILE A 280 3.57 -8.10 -18.70
C ILE A 280 3.40 -6.61 -18.95
N GLU A 281 3.84 -5.80 -17.99
CA GLU A 281 3.80 -4.36 -18.12
C GLU A 281 4.70 -3.86 -19.27
N PRO A 282 4.26 -2.85 -20.05
CA PRO A 282 5.05 -2.32 -21.17
C PRO A 282 6.45 -1.83 -20.80
N TYR A 283 6.66 -1.36 -19.56
CA TYR A 283 7.96 -0.87 -19.10
C TYR A 283 9.04 -1.96 -19.06
N VAL A 284 8.66 -3.25 -19.05
CA VAL A 284 9.61 -4.37 -19.09
C VAL A 284 10.32 -4.42 -20.44
N GLY A 285 9.68 -3.95 -21.52
CA GLY A 285 10.24 -3.93 -22.86
C GLY A 285 10.68 -5.32 -23.32
N HIS A 286 11.96 -5.46 -23.68
CA HIS A 286 12.55 -6.74 -24.13
C HIS A 286 13.28 -7.51 -23.04
N ALA A 287 13.18 -7.08 -21.77
CA ALA A 287 13.82 -7.80 -20.67
C ALA A 287 13.18 -9.19 -20.49
N MET A 288 13.97 -10.16 -20.03
CA MET A 288 13.43 -11.45 -19.60
C MET A 288 12.43 -11.22 -18.46
N SER A 289 11.21 -11.71 -18.63
CA SER A 289 10.24 -11.82 -17.55
C SER A 289 10.20 -13.25 -17.02
N GLY A 290 9.86 -13.37 -15.74
CA GLY A 290 9.69 -14.63 -15.02
C GLY A 290 8.69 -14.44 -13.89
N TRP A 291 7.70 -13.59 -14.14
CA TRP A 291 6.80 -13.09 -13.12
C TRP A 291 5.90 -14.19 -12.59
N THR A 292 5.71 -14.17 -11.28
CA THR A 292 4.74 -15.02 -10.61
C THR A 292 3.46 -14.22 -10.42
N TYR A 293 2.34 -14.80 -10.84
CA TYR A 293 1.02 -14.18 -10.76
C TYR A 293 0.21 -14.92 -9.70
N GLY A 294 -0.16 -14.27 -8.60
CA GLY A 294 -1.10 -14.83 -7.64
C GLY A 294 -1.00 -14.22 -6.24
N VAL A 295 -1.41 -15.04 -5.27
CA VAL A 295 -1.43 -14.72 -3.84
C VAL A 295 -0.77 -15.83 -3.04
N PHE A 296 -0.35 -15.51 -1.82
CA PHE A 296 0.19 -16.49 -0.88
C PHE A 296 -0.65 -16.56 0.39
N GLU A 297 -1.00 -17.77 0.81
CA GLU A 297 -1.43 -18.07 2.17
C GLU A 297 -0.17 -18.36 3.00
N ILE A 298 0.07 -17.57 4.04
CA ILE A 298 1.26 -17.61 4.88
C ILE A 298 0.84 -18.01 6.29
N LEU A 299 1.42 -19.09 6.80
CA LEU A 299 1.27 -19.49 8.19
C LEU A 299 2.46 -18.96 8.99
N ILE A 300 2.20 -18.17 10.03
CA ILE A 300 3.21 -17.59 10.89
C ILE A 300 3.02 -18.15 12.30
N ASP A 301 4.10 -18.64 12.91
CA ASP A 301 4.12 -19.06 14.31
C ASP A 301 5.54 -18.88 14.88
N GLY A 302 5.63 -18.51 16.14
CA GLY A 302 6.91 -18.40 16.85
C GLY A 302 7.88 -17.37 16.25
N GLY A 303 7.40 -16.31 15.60
CA GLY A 303 8.28 -15.32 14.96
C GLY A 303 8.74 -15.68 13.54
N CYS A 304 8.23 -16.77 12.96
CA CYS A 304 8.76 -17.36 11.74
C CYS A 304 7.65 -17.78 10.77
N ILE A 305 7.95 -17.73 9.46
CA ILE A 305 7.12 -18.33 8.42
C ILE A 305 7.23 -19.86 8.53
N GLN A 306 6.11 -20.54 8.75
CA GLN A 306 6.04 -22.00 8.83
C GLN A 306 5.72 -22.62 7.47
N SER A 307 4.83 -21.98 6.71
CA SER A 307 4.50 -22.36 5.34
C SER A 307 4.05 -21.15 4.53
N ALA A 308 4.21 -21.26 3.20
CA ALA A 308 3.72 -20.29 2.24
C ALA A 308 3.16 -21.06 1.04
N LYS A 309 1.84 -21.03 0.86
CA LYS A 309 1.14 -21.71 -0.24
C LYS A 309 0.74 -20.68 -1.30
N HIS A 310 1.27 -20.85 -2.51
CA HIS A 310 0.90 -20.02 -3.65
C HIS A 310 -0.42 -20.52 -4.26
N THR A 311 -1.30 -19.58 -4.61
CA THR A 311 -2.45 -19.80 -5.49
C THR A 311 -2.32 -18.84 -6.65
N SER A 312 -2.26 -19.36 -7.87
CA SER A 312 -2.02 -18.56 -9.06
C SER A 312 -3.24 -17.72 -9.43
N MET A 313 -3.03 -16.58 -10.11
CA MET A 313 -4.14 -15.81 -10.69
C MET A 313 -4.98 -16.64 -11.66
N TYR A 314 -4.38 -17.63 -12.33
CA TYR A 314 -5.09 -18.60 -13.17
C TYR A 314 -6.07 -19.46 -12.36
N GLU A 315 -5.64 -19.97 -11.20
CA GLU A 315 -6.52 -20.74 -10.31
C GLU A 315 -7.63 -19.87 -9.72
N LEU A 316 -7.32 -18.62 -9.36
CA LEU A 316 -8.33 -17.67 -8.88
C LEU A 316 -9.38 -17.37 -9.96
N GLU A 317 -8.96 -17.12 -11.19
CA GLU A 317 -9.87 -16.93 -12.33
C GLU A 317 -10.76 -18.15 -12.54
N ARG A 318 -10.20 -19.37 -12.49
CA ARG A 318 -10.99 -20.59 -12.65
C ARG A 318 -11.99 -20.85 -11.52
N THR A 319 -11.69 -20.36 -10.32
CA THR A 319 -12.50 -20.62 -9.12
C THR A 319 -13.56 -19.55 -8.92
N TYR A 320 -13.23 -18.30 -9.20
CA TYR A 320 -14.04 -17.13 -8.88
C TYR A 320 -14.44 -16.29 -10.10
N GLY A 321 -13.91 -16.60 -11.28
CA GLY A 321 -14.35 -16.05 -12.55
C GLY A 321 -15.77 -16.48 -12.87
N ASP A 322 -16.53 -15.55 -13.43
CA ASP A 322 -17.91 -15.77 -13.86
C ASP A 322 -17.96 -16.38 -15.27
#